data_AF-A0A938CQC1-F1
#
_entry.id   AF-A0A938CQC1-F1
#
_cell.length_a   1.000
_cell.length_b   1.000
_cell.length_c   1.000
_cell.angle_alpha   90.00
_cell.angle_beta   90.00
_cell.angle_gamma   90.00
#
_symmetry.space_group_name_H-M   'P 1'
#
loop_
_entity.id
_entity.type
_entity.pdbx_description
1 polymer ?
#
loop_
_entity_poly.entity_id
_entity_poly.type
_entity_poly.pdbx_seq_one_letter_code
_entity_poly.pdbx_strand_id
1 'polypeptide(L)'
;MHFTDIFVKRPVLATVVSLFILLAGLQAAFKLPIRQFPEVSDVKITVTTVYPGANADQIKGFITTPLQQAVASTEGIDTLDSRSSQNVSSITLKLRLDADADRALADVLSKVNEVKGLLP
;
A
#
# COMPACT_ATOMS: atom_id res chain seq x y z
N MET A 1 13.08 -35.08 37.87
CA MET A 1 13.20 -34.95 36.40
C MET A 1 12.39 -36.08 35.76
N HIS A 2 11.08 -35.89 35.53
CA HIS A 2 10.20 -36.96 34.99
C HIS A 2 9.72 -36.73 33.55
N PHE A 3 10.07 -35.59 32.93
CA PHE A 3 9.59 -35.24 31.60
C PHE A 3 10.23 -36.09 30.49
N THR A 4 11.55 -36.32 30.56
CA THR A 4 12.29 -37.12 29.59
C THR A 4 12.02 -38.63 29.73
N ASP A 5 11.63 -39.05 30.93
CA ASP A 5 11.44 -40.45 31.31
C ASP A 5 10.23 -41.10 30.59
N ILE A 6 9.22 -40.29 30.25
CA ILE A 6 8.03 -40.70 29.48
C ILE A 6 8.41 -41.07 28.04
N PHE A 7 9.33 -40.34 27.43
CA PHE A 7 9.81 -40.61 26.06
C PHE A 7 10.69 -41.86 26.00
N VAL A 8 11.43 -42.18 27.07
CA VAL A 8 12.27 -43.39 27.17
C VAL A 8 11.43 -44.64 27.45
N LYS A 9 10.41 -44.56 28.33
CA LYS A 9 9.55 -45.72 28.66
C LYS A 9 8.55 -46.11 27.57
N ARG A 10 8.19 -45.19 26.66
CA ARG A 10 7.28 -45.45 25.53
C ARG A 10 7.92 -44.99 24.22
N PRO A 11 8.83 -45.81 23.63
CA PRO A 11 9.58 -45.44 22.43
C PRO A 11 8.68 -45.10 21.24
N VAL A 12 7.48 -45.69 21.18
CA VAL A 12 6.47 -45.40 20.14
C VAL A 12 5.96 -43.96 20.20
N LEU A 13 5.80 -43.37 21.39
CA LEU A 13 5.34 -41.97 21.51
C LEU A 13 6.44 -41.00 21.06
N ALA A 14 7.69 -41.29 21.40
CA ALA A 14 8.83 -40.48 20.98
C ALA A 14 9.00 -40.47 19.45
N THR A 15 8.84 -41.63 18.79
CA THR A 15 8.94 -41.71 17.33
C THR A 15 7.78 -41.02 16.62
N VAL A 16 6.55 -41.13 17.13
CA VAL A 16 5.38 -40.44 16.57
C VAL A 16 5.53 -38.92 16.67
N VAL A 17 5.97 -38.39 17.82
CA VAL A 17 6.17 -36.95 17.99
C VAL A 17 7.31 -36.45 17.10
N SER A 18 8.42 -37.20 16.99
CA SER A 18 9.51 -36.85 16.09
C SER A 18 9.07 -36.84 14.62
N LEU A 19 8.27 -37.84 14.21
CA LEU A 19 7.74 -37.92 12.85
C LEU A 19 6.75 -36.78 12.58
N PHE A 20 5.91 -36.44 13.56
CA PHE A 20 4.96 -35.35 13.46
C PHE A 20 5.67 -34.00 13.26
N ILE A 21 6.72 -33.72 14.04
CA ILE A 21 7.55 -32.52 13.89
C ILE A 21 8.23 -32.50 12.52
N LEU A 22 8.73 -33.63 12.05
CA LEU A 22 9.38 -33.74 10.74
C LEU A 22 8.40 -33.44 9.60
N LEU A 23 7.21 -34.03 9.61
CA LEU A 23 6.18 -33.80 8.60
C LEU A 23 5.65 -32.36 8.62
N ALA A 24 5.44 -31.80 9.81
CA ALA A 24 5.05 -30.40 9.96
C ALA A 24 6.13 -29.43 9.43
N GLY A 25 7.40 -29.71 9.75
CA GLY A 25 8.54 -28.93 9.25
C GLY A 25 8.69 -29.03 7.73
N LEU A 26 8.53 -30.23 7.17
CA LEU A 26 8.56 -30.45 5.72
C LEU A 26 7.43 -29.66 5.02
N GLN A 27 6.21 -29.72 5.56
CA GLN A 27 5.08 -28.98 5.01
C GLN A 27 5.30 -27.46 5.10
N ALA A 28 5.85 -26.96 6.21
CA ALA A 28 6.17 -25.54 6.37
C ALA A 28 7.26 -25.09 5.38
N ALA A 29 8.28 -25.91 5.13
CA ALA A 29 9.34 -25.61 4.18
C ALA A 29 8.81 -25.46 2.75
N PHE A 30 7.87 -26.32 2.32
CA PHE A 30 7.25 -26.21 1.01
C PHE A 30 6.21 -25.08 0.89
N LYS A 31 5.57 -24.71 2.00
CA LYS A 31 4.53 -23.67 2.02
C LYS A 31 5.10 -22.26 2.22
N LEU A 32 6.37 -22.12 2.57
CA LEU A 32 7.00 -20.82 2.77
C LEU A 32 7.07 -20.07 1.43
N PRO A 33 6.41 -18.92 1.28
CA PRO A 33 6.47 -18.15 0.05
C PRO A 33 7.88 -17.57 -0.11
N ILE A 34 8.59 -17.98 -1.16
CA ILE A 34 9.87 -17.39 -1.52
C ILE A 34 9.59 -16.05 -2.18
N ARG A 35 9.95 -14.95 -1.52
CA ARG A 35 9.81 -13.59 -2.05
C ARG A 35 11.20 -13.04 -2.39
N GLN A 36 11.37 -12.49 -3.59
CA GLN A 36 12.63 -11.91 -4.05
C GLN A 36 12.91 -10.52 -3.44
N PHE A 37 11.85 -9.83 -2.99
CA PHE A 37 11.93 -8.52 -2.36
C PHE A 37 11.05 -8.49 -1.10
N PRO A 38 11.45 -7.74 -0.06
CA PRO A 38 10.61 -7.48 1.09
C PRO A 38 9.35 -6.73 0.66
N GLU A 39 8.27 -6.90 1.41
CA GLU A 39 7.04 -6.14 1.20
C GLU A 39 7.29 -4.68 1.58
N VAL A 40 7.47 -3.83 0.57
CA VAL A 40 7.63 -2.39 0.74
C VAL A 40 6.24 -1.77 0.67
N SER A 41 5.68 -1.42 1.82
CA SER A 41 4.39 -0.74 1.91
C SER A 41 4.57 0.76 1.62
N ASP A 42 4.68 1.10 0.34
CA ASP A 42 4.71 2.48 -0.15
C ASP A 42 3.29 2.90 -0.54
N VAL A 43 2.67 3.75 0.28
CA VAL A 43 1.26 4.14 0.10
C VAL A 43 1.19 5.31 -0.88
N LYS A 44 0.61 5.06 -2.05
CA LYS A 44 0.44 6.03 -3.13
C LYS A 44 -1.03 6.26 -3.45
N ILE A 45 -1.47 7.50 -3.38
CA ILE A 45 -2.78 7.92 -3.86
C ILE A 45 -2.60 8.57 -5.22
N THR A 46 -3.32 8.09 -6.23
CA THR A 46 -3.29 8.69 -7.57
C THR A 46 -4.65 9.26 -7.92
N VAL A 47 -4.68 10.55 -8.22
CA VAL A 47 -5.87 11.27 -8.69
C VAL A 47 -5.73 11.47 -10.19
N THR A 48 -6.65 10.88 -10.96
CA THR A 48 -6.70 11.04 -12.42
C THR A 48 -7.92 11.87 -12.78
N THR A 49 -7.70 12.94 -13.52
CA THR A 49 -8.75 13.82 -14.03
C THR A 49 -8.65 13.88 -15.54
N VAL A 50 -9.77 13.64 -16.23
CA VAL A 50 -9.84 13.64 -17.68
C VAL A 50 -10.54 14.91 -18.13
N TYR A 51 -9.89 15.67 -19.02
CA TYR A 51 -10.45 16.88 -19.62
C TYR A 51 -10.16 16.87 -21.13
N PRO A 52 -11.03 16.21 -21.92
CA PRO A 52 -10.79 15.99 -23.33
C PRO A 52 -10.90 17.29 -24.13
N GLY A 53 -9.99 17.48 -25.09
CA GLY A 53 -9.98 18.65 -25.98
C GLY A 53 -9.14 19.82 -25.49
N ALA A 54 -8.42 19.68 -24.37
CA ALA A 54 -7.54 20.72 -23.85
C ALA A 54 -6.05 20.39 -24.02
N ASN A 55 -5.27 21.44 -24.23
CA ASN A 55 -3.81 21.35 -24.32
C ASN A 55 -3.19 21.14 -22.93
N ALA A 56 -1.98 20.57 -22.89
CA ALA A 56 -1.28 20.27 -21.64
C ALA A 56 -1.10 21.52 -20.75
N ASP A 57 -0.81 22.68 -21.33
CA ASP A 57 -0.66 23.94 -20.58
C ASP A 57 -1.98 24.44 -19.97
N GLN A 58 -3.10 24.25 -20.67
CA GLN A 58 -4.42 24.61 -20.16
C GLN A 58 -4.83 23.68 -19.00
N ILE A 59 -4.62 22.38 -19.17
CA ILE A 59 -4.89 21.39 -18.12
C ILE A 59 -4.02 21.69 -16.89
N LYS A 60 -2.75 22.02 -17.11
CA LYS A 60 -1.84 22.37 -16.03
C LYS A 60 -2.35 23.58 -15.24
N GLY A 61 -2.69 24.67 -15.92
CA GLY A 61 -3.12 25.91 -15.27
C GLY A 61 -4.50 25.83 -14.61
N PHE A 62 -5.48 25.20 -15.27
CA PHE A 62 -6.88 25.20 -14.81
C PHE A 62 -7.27 23.99 -13.96
N ILE A 63 -6.55 22.87 -14.07
CA ILE A 63 -6.89 21.63 -13.35
C ILE A 63 -5.74 21.23 -12.43
N THR A 64 -4.55 20.98 -12.99
CA THR A 64 -3.46 20.39 -12.21
C THR A 64 -3.00 21.31 -11.08
N THR A 65 -2.77 22.60 -11.33
CA THR A 65 -2.32 23.56 -10.30
C THR A 65 -3.32 23.74 -9.16
N PRO A 66 -4.61 24.05 -9.38
CA PRO A 66 -5.56 24.21 -8.28
C PRO A 66 -5.80 22.89 -7.51
N LEU A 67 -5.84 21.76 -8.22
CA LEU A 67 -6.04 20.45 -7.59
C LEU A 67 -4.80 20.05 -6.77
N GLN A 68 -3.59 20.29 -7.29
CA GLN A 68 -2.35 20.13 -6.54
C GLN A 68 -2.33 20.99 -5.27
N GLN A 69 -2.69 22.27 -5.38
CA GLN A 69 -2.68 23.21 -4.25
C GLN A 69 -3.61 22.75 -3.12
N ALA A 70 -4.79 22.25 -3.46
CA ALA A 70 -5.75 21.78 -2.47
C ALA A 70 -5.34 20.46 -1.82
N VAL A 71 -4.81 19.51 -2.60
CA VAL A 71 -4.38 18.22 -2.06
C VAL A 71 -3.05 18.34 -1.30
N ALA A 72 -2.20 19.32 -1.63
CA ALA A 72 -0.99 19.62 -0.86
C ALA A 72 -1.25 20.05 0.60
N SER A 73 -2.49 20.44 0.93
CA SER A 73 -2.90 20.77 2.30
C SER A 73 -3.29 19.57 3.15
N THR A 74 -3.36 18.37 2.57
CA THR A 74 -3.69 17.14 3.29
C THR A 74 -2.51 16.69 4.16
N GLU A 75 -2.81 16.29 5.40
CA GLU A 75 -1.79 15.81 6.33
C GLU A 75 -1.21 14.45 5.91
N GLY A 76 0.09 14.26 6.16
CA GLY A 76 0.75 12.97 5.97
C GLY A 76 1.36 12.72 4.60
N ILE A 77 1.33 13.69 3.67
CA ILE A 77 2.00 13.60 2.37
C ILE A 77 3.50 13.87 2.54
N ASP A 78 4.33 13.04 1.90
CA ASP A 78 5.78 13.20 1.82
C ASP A 78 6.20 13.84 0.49
N THR A 79 5.71 13.29 -0.64
CA THR A 79 6.01 13.83 -1.97
C THR A 79 4.76 13.91 -2.84
N LEU A 80 4.67 14.98 -3.64
CA LEU A 80 3.61 15.22 -4.60
C LEU A 80 4.22 15.35 -5.99
N ASP A 81 3.83 14.44 -6.89
CA ASP A 81 4.25 14.41 -8.29
C ASP A 81 3.04 14.62 -9.20
N SER A 82 3.01 15.71 -9.97
CA SER A 82 1.94 16.01 -10.92
C SER A 82 2.42 15.85 -12.36
N ARG A 83 1.66 15.16 -13.21
CA ARG A 83 1.89 15.07 -14.66
C ARG A 83 0.64 15.48 -15.42
N SER A 84 0.80 16.53 -16.23
CA SER A 84 -0.25 16.99 -17.15
C SER A 84 0.13 16.56 -18.56
N SER A 85 -0.75 15.82 -19.21
CA SER A 85 -0.65 15.47 -20.62
C SER A 85 -1.86 16.04 -21.35
N GLN A 86 -1.85 16.00 -22.69
CA GLN A 86 -3.04 16.33 -23.46
C GLN A 86 -4.20 15.41 -23.04
N ASN A 87 -5.38 15.99 -22.86
CA ASN A 87 -6.60 15.32 -22.40
C ASN A 87 -6.64 14.78 -20.96
N VAL A 88 -5.50 14.65 -20.26
CA VAL A 88 -5.46 14.00 -18.94
C VAL A 88 -4.46 14.64 -17.99
N SER A 89 -4.87 14.80 -16.73
CA SER A 89 -4.04 15.17 -15.60
C SER A 89 -3.95 14.00 -14.63
N SER A 90 -2.74 13.63 -14.21
CA SER A 90 -2.52 12.68 -13.11
C SER A 90 -1.69 13.32 -12.01
N ILE A 91 -2.14 13.19 -10.77
CA ILE A 91 -1.45 13.66 -9.58
C ILE A 91 -1.21 12.45 -8.67
N THR A 92 0.05 12.17 -8.39
CA THR A 92 0.48 11.08 -7.51
C THR A 92 0.99 11.67 -6.21
N LEU A 93 0.39 11.22 -5.11
CA LEU A 93 0.75 11.60 -3.75
C LEU A 93 1.38 10.39 -3.09
N LYS A 94 2.60 10.55 -2.57
CA LYS A 94 3.23 9.54 -1.72
C LYS A 94 3.06 9.97 -0.28
N LEU A 95 2.53 9.08 0.53
CA LEU A 95 2.34 9.30 1.95
C LEU A 95 3.60 8.90 2.71
N ARG A 96 3.78 9.51 3.88
CA ARG A 96 4.82 9.10 4.82
C ARG A 96 4.56 7.66 5.29
N LEU A 97 5.65 6.95 5.61
CA LEU A 97 5.59 5.56 6.10
C LEU A 97 4.72 5.38 7.35
N ASP A 98 4.61 6.43 8.18
CA ASP A 98 3.86 6.42 9.45
C ASP A 98 2.42 6.96 9.31
N ALA A 99 2.01 7.37 8.11
CA ALA A 99 0.70 7.97 7.88
C ALA A 99 -0.38 6.90 7.67
N ASP A 100 -1.56 7.15 8.21
CA ASP A 100 -2.73 6.30 8.02
C ASP A 100 -3.29 6.50 6.60
N ALA A 101 -3.20 5.46 5.77
CA ALA A 101 -3.62 5.48 4.38
C ALA A 101 -5.12 5.78 4.21
N ASP A 102 -5.97 5.24 5.11
CA ASP A 102 -7.42 5.37 5.02
C ASP A 102 -7.85 6.80 5.38
N ARG A 103 -7.23 7.38 6.42
CA ARG A 103 -7.47 8.79 6.79
C ARG A 103 -6.99 9.75 5.71
N ALA A 104 -5.78 9.54 5.20
CA ALA A 104 -5.24 10.37 4.14
C ALA A 104 -6.11 10.31 2.88
N LEU A 105 -6.64 9.14 2.52
CA LEU A 105 -7.56 9.00 1.39
C LEU A 105 -8.85 9.79 1.61
N ALA A 106 -9.44 9.71 2.81
CA ALA A 106 -10.65 10.47 3.14
C ALA A 106 -10.43 11.99 3.08
N ASP A 107 -9.26 12.47 3.54
CA ASP A 107 -8.89 13.87 3.48
C ASP A 107 -8.64 14.34 2.04
N VAL A 108 -7.86 13.58 1.26
CA VAL A 108 -7.65 13.85 -0.17
C VAL A 108 -8.99 13.92 -0.90
N LEU A 109 -9.88 12.96 -0.65
CA LEU A 109 -11.20 12.92 -1.28
C LEU A 109 -12.03 14.17 -0.93
N SER A 110 -12.03 14.58 0.34
CA SER A 110 -12.73 15.78 0.79
C SER A 110 -12.19 17.04 0.12
N LYS A 111 -10.85 17.17 0.03
CA LYS A 111 -10.19 18.31 -0.64
C LYS A 111 -10.42 18.34 -2.16
N VAL A 112 -10.40 17.19 -2.81
CA VAL A 112 -10.74 17.09 -4.23
C VAL A 112 -12.19 17.48 -4.47
N ASN A 113 -13.12 17.05 -3.61
CA ASN A 113 -14.53 17.41 -3.72
C ASN A 113 -14.78 18.91 -3.50
N GLU A 114 -14.02 19.57 -2.62
CA GLU A 114 -14.07 21.02 -2.40
C GLU A 114 -13.69 21.80 -3.67
N VAL A 115 -12.62 21.37 -4.36
CA VAL A 115 -12.14 22.02 -5.59
C VAL A 115 -12.91 21.57 -6.83
N LYS A 116 -13.60 20.43 -6.80
CA LYS A 116 -14.40 19.94 -7.93
C LYS A 116 -15.42 20.97 -8.43
N GLY A 117 -15.96 21.82 -7.54
CA GLY A 117 -16.88 22.90 -7.92
C GLY A 117 -16.22 24.10 -8.62
N LEU A 118 -14.89 24.20 -8.57
CA LEU A 118 -14.09 25.23 -9.25
C LEU A 118 -13.51 24.73 -10.59
N LEU A 119 -13.65 23.43 -10.89
CA LEU A 119 -13.20 22.83 -12.13
C LEU A 119 -14.32 22.94 -13.19
N PRO A 120 -13.99 23.33 -14.44
CA PRO A 120 -14.94 23.43 -15.54
C PRO A 120 -15.38 22.07 -16.10
#